data_AF-A0A1B6K447-F1
#
_entry.id   AF-A0A1B6K447-F1
#
_cell.length_a   1.000
_cell.length_b   1.000
_cell.length_c   1.000
_cell.angle_alpha   90.00
_cell.angle_beta   90.00
_cell.angle_gamma   90.00
#
_symmetry.space_group_name_H-M   'P 1'
#
loop_
_entity.id
_entity.type
_entity.pdbx_description
1 polymer ?
#
loop_
_entity_poly.entity_id
_entity_poly.type
_entity_poly.pdbx_seq_one_letter_code
_entity_poly.pdbx_strand_id
1 'polypeptide(L)'
;MSMSKSNRRFYRVDSGHDFSVFMDHGQRAASQNRWTFEIAWEVANKVGGIYTVIRSKAYVSTEEMGDQYCLLGPFKEQCARTEVEEQEFQVGNPLHTAVCRMRERGFQLHTGTWLVDGNPQLILFDIGSAAWKLDEYKQDLWTSTNIGIPHLDIEANDAVILGYQVAEFIGEFKRAAEELNAGPPRIVTHFH
;
A
#
# COMPACT_ATOMS: atom_id res chain seq x y z
N MET A 1 17.26 -36.65 -32.11
CA MET A 1 17.80 -37.78 -31.32
C MET A 1 18.98 -37.26 -30.52
N SER A 2 18.87 -37.01 -29.22
CA SER A 2 18.93 -38.04 -28.17
C SER A 2 17.97 -37.73 -27.01
N MET A 3 17.07 -38.68 -26.74
CA MET A 3 16.33 -38.83 -25.48
C MET A 3 17.15 -39.71 -24.53
N SER A 4 17.50 -39.22 -23.34
CA SER A 4 17.83 -40.01 -22.13
C SER A 4 18.28 -39.02 -21.06
N LYS A 5 17.68 -38.82 -19.88
CA LYS A 5 16.77 -39.63 -19.07
C LYS A 5 15.88 -38.70 -18.24
N SER A 6 14.60 -39.06 -18.20
CA SER A 6 13.60 -38.64 -17.22
C SER A 6 14.09 -38.82 -15.77
N ASN A 7 13.47 -38.06 -14.86
CA ASN A 7 13.63 -38.07 -13.39
C ASN A 7 14.83 -37.32 -12.79
N ARG A 8 14.97 -36.03 -13.07
CA ARG A 8 15.43 -35.11 -12.02
C ARG A 8 14.23 -34.71 -11.18
N ARG A 9 13.98 -35.45 -10.09
CA ARG A 9 13.35 -34.86 -8.90
C ARG A 9 14.16 -33.59 -8.62
N PHE A 10 13.53 -32.43 -8.72
CA PHE A 10 14.12 -31.18 -8.24
C PHE A 10 14.28 -31.31 -6.72
N TYR A 11 15.37 -31.94 -6.28
CA TYR A 11 15.98 -31.51 -5.02
C TYR A 11 16.39 -30.07 -5.28
N ARG A 12 15.71 -29.13 -4.61
CA ARG A 12 16.23 -27.77 -4.49
C ARG A 12 17.68 -27.93 -4.06
N VAL A 13 18.60 -27.54 -4.94
CA VAL A 13 19.91 -27.10 -4.48
C VAL A 13 19.57 -25.96 -3.53
N ASP A 14 19.87 -26.10 -2.24
CA ASP A 14 19.78 -24.99 -1.31
C ASP A 14 20.58 -23.86 -1.93
N SER A 15 19.87 -22.84 -2.43
CA SER A 15 20.51 -21.61 -2.85
C SER A 15 21.22 -21.10 -1.62
N GLY A 16 22.55 -20.97 -1.65
CA GLY A 16 23.36 -20.48 -0.53
C GLY A 16 23.08 -19.04 -0.10
N HIS A 17 21.92 -18.49 -0.47
CA HIS A 17 21.38 -17.25 0.05
C HIS A 17 20.57 -17.56 1.30
N ASP A 18 21.20 -17.32 2.45
CA ASP A 18 20.51 -17.33 3.73
C ASP A 18 19.52 -16.15 3.79
N PHE A 19 18.25 -16.45 3.51
CA PHE A 19 17.17 -15.46 3.57
C PHE A 19 16.82 -15.05 4.99
N SER A 20 17.29 -15.77 6.02
CA SER A 20 17.00 -15.42 7.42
C SER A 20 17.57 -14.05 7.80
N VAL A 21 18.58 -13.58 7.07
CA VAL A 21 19.20 -12.26 7.26
C VAL A 21 18.27 -11.10 6.84
N PHE A 22 17.26 -11.38 6.02
CA PHE A 22 16.29 -10.40 5.52
C PHE A 22 14.89 -10.58 6.14
N MET A 23 14.54 -11.80 6.55
CA MET A 23 13.27 -12.11 7.22
C MET A 23 13.37 -11.82 8.73
N ASP A 24 13.53 -10.55 9.09
CA ASP A 24 13.72 -10.10 10.47
C ASP A 24 12.49 -9.39 11.06
N HIS A 25 11.32 -9.57 10.43
CA HIS A 25 10.06 -8.90 10.77
C HIS A 25 10.21 -7.37 10.87
N GLY A 26 11.01 -6.77 9.99
CA GLY A 26 11.14 -5.33 9.88
C GLY A 26 12.13 -4.66 10.83
N GLN A 27 12.90 -5.40 11.64
CA GLN A 27 13.86 -4.81 12.58
C GLN A 27 14.90 -3.93 11.86
N ARG A 28 15.46 -4.40 10.74
CA ARG A 28 16.38 -3.60 9.93
C ARG A 28 15.67 -2.50 9.16
N ALA A 29 14.42 -2.70 8.76
CA ALA A 29 13.64 -1.65 8.12
C ALA A 29 13.40 -0.49 9.09
N ALA A 30 12.96 -0.76 10.32
CA ALA A 30 12.70 0.24 11.34
C ALA A 30 13.96 1.01 11.75
N SER A 31 15.06 0.30 12.06
CA SER A 31 16.34 0.94 12.44
C SER A 31 16.94 1.84 11.35
N GLN A 32 16.62 1.57 10.08
CA GLN A 32 17.09 2.36 8.94
C GLN A 32 16.04 3.34 8.41
N ASN A 33 14.91 3.48 9.09
CA ASN A 33 13.75 4.28 8.67
C ASN A 33 13.32 3.96 7.22
N ARG A 34 13.33 2.67 6.85
CA ARG A 34 12.87 2.18 5.54
C ARG A 34 11.39 1.83 5.60
N TRP A 35 10.63 2.32 4.64
CA TRP A 35 9.19 2.11 4.54
C TRP A 35 8.84 1.63 3.15
N THR A 36 7.89 0.70 3.06
CA THR A 36 7.34 0.23 1.79
C THR A 36 5.82 0.36 1.81
N PHE A 37 5.31 1.15 0.89
CA PHE A 37 3.90 1.26 0.61
C PHE A 37 3.59 0.50 -0.66
N GLU A 38 2.63 -0.42 -0.61
CA GLU A 38 2.16 -1.12 -1.79
C GLU A 38 0.70 -0.74 -2.05
N ILE A 39 0.45 -0.23 -3.24
CA ILE A 39 -0.77 0.46 -3.61
C ILE A 39 -1.43 -0.32 -4.72
N ALA A 40 -2.71 -0.65 -4.55
CA ALA A 40 -3.51 -1.23 -5.62
C ALA A 40 -5.00 -0.97 -5.40
N TRP A 41 -5.74 -0.99 -6.51
CA TRP A 41 -7.20 -0.96 -6.47
C TRP A 41 -7.80 -2.17 -5.74
N GLU A 42 -7.08 -3.30 -5.74
CA GLU A 42 -7.55 -4.58 -5.21
C GLU A 42 -7.07 -4.88 -3.77
N VAL A 43 -6.45 -3.92 -3.07
CA VAL A 43 -6.15 -4.06 -1.64
C VAL A 43 -7.45 -4.14 -0.85
N ALA A 44 -7.68 -5.26 -0.14
CA ALA A 44 -8.93 -5.55 0.59
C ALA A 44 -10.21 -5.37 -0.25
N ASN A 45 -10.11 -5.50 -1.57
CA ASN A 45 -11.19 -5.28 -2.52
C ASN A 45 -11.06 -6.28 -3.68
N LYS A 46 -11.76 -7.42 -3.57
CA LYS A 46 -11.61 -8.50 -4.53
C LYS A 46 -12.32 -8.19 -5.85
N VAL A 47 -11.53 -7.85 -6.87
CA VAL A 47 -12.02 -7.64 -8.25
C VAL A 47 -11.50 -8.74 -9.19
N GLY A 48 -10.23 -9.09 -9.12
CA GLY A 48 -9.58 -9.98 -10.08
C GLY A 48 -8.30 -10.65 -9.55
N GLY A 49 -7.30 -10.74 -10.43
CA GLY A 49 -6.07 -11.49 -10.17
C GLY A 49 -5.11 -10.76 -9.23
N ILE A 50 -5.08 -9.43 -9.25
CA ILE A 50 -4.15 -8.62 -8.45
C ILE A 50 -4.42 -8.83 -6.96
N TYR A 51 -5.70 -8.94 -6.55
CA TYR A 51 -6.10 -9.33 -5.21
C TYR A 51 -5.37 -10.58 -4.75
N THR A 52 -5.34 -11.63 -5.58
CA THR A 52 -4.71 -12.90 -5.25
C THR A 52 -3.20 -12.76 -5.12
N VAL A 53 -2.58 -11.97 -5.99
CA VAL A 53 -1.14 -11.69 -5.94
C VAL A 53 -0.77 -10.98 -4.64
N ILE A 54 -1.42 -9.86 -4.33
CA ILE A 54 -1.11 -9.07 -3.13
C ILE A 54 -1.42 -9.88 -1.87
N ARG A 55 -2.60 -10.53 -1.81
CA ARG A 55 -3.01 -11.36 -0.67
C ARG A 55 -2.02 -12.49 -0.37
N SER A 56 -1.54 -13.20 -1.40
CA SER A 56 -0.60 -14.31 -1.21
C SER A 56 0.83 -13.84 -0.92
N LYS A 57 1.20 -12.63 -1.37
CA LYS A 57 2.51 -12.01 -1.09
C LYS A 57 2.57 -11.31 0.28
N ALA A 58 1.42 -10.96 0.86
CA ALA A 58 1.34 -10.25 2.14
C ALA A 58 2.21 -10.91 3.22
N TYR A 59 2.08 -12.22 3.42
CA TYR A 59 2.87 -12.98 4.40
C TYR A 59 4.37 -12.74 4.27
N VAL A 60 4.96 -13.01 3.10
CA VAL A 60 6.41 -12.83 2.93
C VAL A 60 6.84 -11.37 3.04
N SER A 61 5.95 -10.43 2.69
CA SER A 61 6.23 -8.99 2.79
C SER A 61 6.30 -8.54 4.24
N THR A 62 5.39 -9.04 5.09
CA THR A 62 5.39 -8.77 6.53
C THR A 62 6.52 -9.51 7.27
N GLU A 63 6.92 -10.71 6.81
CA GLU A 63 8.10 -11.40 7.36
C GLU A 63 9.39 -10.61 7.13
N GLU A 64 9.51 -9.89 6.01
CA GLU A 64 10.67 -9.04 5.72
C GLU A 64 10.58 -7.66 6.40
N MET A 65 9.43 -6.99 6.28
CA MET A 65 9.30 -5.57 6.58
C MET A 65 8.52 -5.27 7.86
N GLY A 66 7.81 -6.23 8.44
CA GLY A 66 6.98 -6.03 9.63
C GLY A 66 6.04 -4.82 9.51
N ASP A 67 5.99 -4.00 10.56
CA ASP A 67 5.19 -2.77 10.62
C ASP A 67 5.66 -1.65 9.67
N GLN A 68 6.79 -1.84 8.98
CA GLN A 68 7.30 -0.89 7.99
C GLN A 68 6.72 -1.12 6.59
N TYR A 69 5.82 -2.09 6.45
CA TYR A 69 5.06 -2.38 5.23
C TYR A 69 3.58 -2.06 5.43
N CYS A 70 3.03 -1.23 4.55
CA CYS A 70 1.66 -0.77 4.62
C CYS A 70 1.00 -0.82 3.23
N LEU A 71 -0.22 -1.33 3.19
CA LEU A 71 -1.02 -1.44 1.98
C LEU A 71 -1.97 -0.25 1.84
N LEU A 72 -2.06 0.32 0.63
CA LEU A 72 -2.94 1.45 0.33
C LEU A 72 -3.96 1.05 -0.74
N GLY A 73 -5.23 1.38 -0.52
CA GLY A 73 -6.29 1.05 -1.48
C GLY A 73 -7.58 1.86 -1.29
N PRO A 74 -8.57 1.70 -2.18
CA PRO A 74 -9.86 2.34 -2.02
C PRO A 74 -10.67 1.67 -0.89
N PHE A 75 -11.36 2.46 -0.08
CA PHE A 75 -12.33 1.94 0.88
C PHE A 75 -13.59 1.47 0.15
N LYS A 76 -13.89 0.18 0.27
CA LYS A 76 -15.14 -0.42 -0.20
C LYS A 76 -15.81 -1.10 0.99
N GLU A 77 -16.78 -0.43 1.58
CA GLU A 77 -17.44 -0.83 2.84
C GLU A 77 -17.87 -2.31 2.86
N GLN A 78 -18.44 -2.80 1.76
CA GLN A 78 -18.91 -4.18 1.65
C GLN A 78 -17.80 -5.21 1.83
N CYS A 79 -16.60 -4.95 1.31
CA CYS A 79 -15.44 -5.84 1.44
C CYS A 79 -14.74 -5.64 2.79
N ALA A 80 -14.57 -4.37 3.19
CA ALA A 80 -13.87 -4.00 4.42
C ALA A 80 -14.51 -4.64 5.67
N ARG A 81 -15.85 -4.69 5.75
CA ARG A 81 -16.57 -5.29 6.88
C ARG A 81 -16.19 -6.75 7.19
N THR A 82 -15.71 -7.50 6.20
CA THR A 82 -15.36 -8.92 6.37
C THR A 82 -13.87 -9.19 6.32
N GLU A 83 -13.11 -8.32 5.66
CA GLU A 83 -11.68 -8.54 5.43
C GLU A 83 -10.79 -7.66 6.30
N VAL A 84 -11.31 -6.61 6.94
CA VAL A 84 -10.49 -5.63 7.65
C VAL A 84 -10.86 -5.62 9.13
N GLU A 85 -9.85 -5.69 9.98
CA GLU A 85 -9.97 -5.33 11.40
C GLU A 85 -9.58 -3.86 11.55
N GLU A 86 -10.59 -3.01 11.80
CA GLU A 86 -10.35 -1.57 11.96
C GLU A 86 -9.54 -1.29 13.24
N GLN A 87 -8.45 -0.55 13.08
CA GLN A 87 -7.55 -0.21 14.17
C GLN A 87 -6.81 1.09 13.85
N GLU A 88 -6.72 1.97 14.85
CA GLU A 88 -5.90 3.16 14.75
C GLU A 88 -4.42 2.86 15.02
N PHE A 89 -3.54 3.55 14.29
CA PHE A 89 -2.11 3.48 14.52
C PHE A 89 -1.74 4.07 15.90
N GLN A 90 -0.64 3.60 16.48
CA GLN A 90 -0.16 4.11 17.76
C GLN A 90 0.25 5.58 17.66
N VAL A 91 -0.07 6.36 18.70
CA VAL A 91 0.36 7.76 18.81
C VAL A 91 1.89 7.83 18.81
N GLY A 92 2.44 8.72 18.00
CA GLY A 92 3.88 8.83 17.76
C GLY A 92 4.39 8.02 16.57
N ASN A 93 3.53 7.25 15.90
CA ASN A 93 3.84 6.64 14.60
C ASN A 93 3.64 7.67 13.47
N PRO A 94 4.58 7.80 12.50
CA PRO A 94 4.39 8.65 11.33
C PRO A 94 3.10 8.39 10.53
N LEU A 95 2.64 7.13 10.45
CA LEU A 95 1.36 6.76 9.83
C LEU A 95 0.18 7.43 10.53
N HIS A 96 0.15 7.40 11.86
CA HIS A 96 -0.90 8.06 12.66
C HIS A 96 -0.96 9.55 12.35
N THR A 97 0.18 10.24 12.41
CA THR A 97 0.25 11.68 12.14
C THR A 97 -0.19 12.03 10.73
N ALA A 98 0.23 11.26 9.71
CA ALA A 98 -0.17 11.49 8.33
C ALA A 98 -1.67 11.30 8.12
N VAL A 99 -2.25 10.23 8.70
CA VAL A 99 -3.70 9.98 8.66
C VAL A 99 -4.48 11.11 9.33
N CYS A 100 -4.04 11.59 10.49
CA CYS A 100 -4.66 12.73 11.16
C CYS A 100 -4.65 13.99 10.29
N ARG A 101 -3.51 14.32 9.66
CA ARG A 101 -3.40 15.49 8.76
C ARG A 101 -4.30 15.38 7.54
N MET A 102 -4.44 14.19 6.97
CA MET A 102 -5.39 13.96 5.87
C MET A 102 -6.84 14.16 6.34
N ARG A 103 -7.20 13.62 7.50
CA ARG A 103 -8.54 13.78 8.10
C ARG A 103 -8.86 15.24 8.45
N GLU A 104 -7.90 16.00 8.95
CA GLU A 104 -8.03 17.44 9.22
C GLU A 104 -8.30 18.26 7.96
N ARG A 105 -7.85 17.80 6.79
CA ARG A 105 -8.15 18.41 5.48
C ARG A 105 -9.51 18.02 4.91
N GLY A 106 -10.25 17.15 5.61
CA GLY A 106 -11.58 16.70 5.23
C GLY A 106 -11.62 15.40 4.42
N PHE A 107 -10.49 14.71 4.27
CA PHE A 107 -10.48 13.37 3.65
C PHE A 107 -10.88 12.29 4.66
N GLN A 108 -11.57 11.25 4.20
CA GLN A 108 -11.95 10.12 5.04
C GLN A 108 -11.05 8.92 4.74
N LEU A 109 -10.27 8.52 5.75
CA LEU A 109 -9.35 7.40 5.69
C LEU A 109 -9.71 6.39 6.79
N HIS A 110 -9.75 5.12 6.43
CA HIS A 110 -9.95 3.98 7.32
C HIS A 110 -8.62 3.26 7.53
N THR A 111 -8.28 2.96 8.78
CA THR A 111 -7.03 2.35 9.19
C THR A 111 -7.29 1.00 9.84
N GLY A 112 -6.36 0.06 9.71
CA GLY A 112 -6.51 -1.27 10.28
C GLY A 112 -5.52 -2.28 9.73
N THR A 113 -5.88 -3.55 9.86
CA THR A 113 -5.11 -4.68 9.33
C THR A 113 -5.97 -5.51 8.39
N TRP A 114 -5.34 -6.07 7.36
CA TRP A 114 -6.02 -7.00 6.45
C TRP A 114 -6.00 -8.41 7.05
N LEU A 115 -7.17 -9.03 7.20
CA LEU A 115 -7.37 -10.38 7.76
C LEU A 115 -6.95 -11.48 6.77
N VAL A 116 -5.65 -11.51 6.47
CA VAL A 116 -4.99 -12.47 5.58
C VAL A 116 -3.67 -12.93 6.21
N ASP A 117 -3.03 -13.94 5.63
CA ASP A 117 -1.73 -14.41 6.12
C ASP A 117 -0.70 -13.26 6.12
N GLY A 118 -0.11 -13.01 7.30
CA GLY A 118 0.80 -11.88 7.55
C GLY A 118 0.17 -10.70 8.30
N ASN A 119 -1.17 -10.57 8.30
CA ASN A 119 -1.90 -9.45 8.92
C ASN A 119 -1.30 -8.06 8.62
N PRO A 120 -1.06 -7.71 7.34
CA PRO A 120 -0.41 -6.45 6.99
C PRO A 120 -1.28 -5.26 7.40
N GLN A 121 -0.62 -4.17 7.82
CA GLN A 121 -1.27 -2.90 8.06
C GLN A 121 -1.78 -2.30 6.75
N LEU A 122 -2.92 -1.60 6.80
CA LEU A 122 -3.49 -0.94 5.64
C LEU A 122 -4.11 0.43 5.97
N ILE A 123 -4.24 1.23 4.91
CA ILE A 123 -4.96 2.50 4.90
C ILE A 123 -5.86 2.52 3.67
N LEU A 124 -7.16 2.65 3.89
CA LEU A 124 -8.17 2.67 2.84
C LEU A 124 -8.77 4.07 2.69
N PHE A 125 -8.80 4.57 1.47
CA PHE A 125 -9.26 5.92 1.13
C PHE A 125 -10.73 5.89 0.68
N ASP A 126 -11.62 6.63 1.36
CA ASP A 126 -12.98 6.84 0.86
C ASP A 126 -12.95 7.85 -0.28
N ILE A 127 -12.79 7.33 -1.49
CA ILE A 127 -12.78 8.08 -2.75
C ILE A 127 -14.10 8.81 -3.02
N GLY A 128 -15.24 8.27 -2.55
CA GLY A 128 -16.54 8.89 -2.74
C GLY A 128 -16.65 10.19 -1.97
N SER A 129 -16.14 10.20 -0.73
CA SER A 129 -16.08 11.40 0.11
C SER A 129 -15.20 12.52 -0.47
N ALA A 130 -14.24 12.18 -1.35
CA ALA A 130 -13.28 13.10 -1.95
C ALA A 130 -13.69 13.63 -3.34
N ALA A 131 -14.89 13.31 -3.83
CA ALA A 131 -15.37 13.72 -5.16
C ALA A 131 -15.40 15.25 -5.37
N TRP A 132 -15.49 16.04 -4.29
CA TRP A 132 -15.45 17.50 -4.33
C TRP A 132 -14.10 18.07 -4.85
N LYS A 133 -13.03 17.28 -4.83
CA LYS A 133 -11.72 17.64 -5.39
C LYS A 133 -11.51 17.23 -6.85
N LEU A 134 -12.40 16.43 -7.44
CA LEU A 134 -12.18 15.79 -8.74
C LEU A 134 -11.85 16.79 -9.86
N ASP A 135 -12.58 17.90 -9.94
CA ASP A 135 -12.35 18.90 -11.00
C ASP A 135 -10.98 19.58 -10.87
N GLU A 136 -10.54 19.86 -9.64
CA GLU A 136 -9.21 20.41 -9.33
C GLU A 136 -8.12 19.41 -9.75
N TYR A 137 -8.28 18.13 -9.40
CA TYR A 137 -7.33 17.07 -9.76
C TYR A 137 -7.26 16.83 -11.27
N LYS A 138 -8.40 16.85 -11.98
CA LYS A 138 -8.40 16.75 -13.45
C LYS A 138 -7.69 17.92 -14.11
N GLN A 139 -7.90 19.13 -13.60
CA GLN A 139 -7.24 20.33 -14.12
C GLN A 139 -5.73 20.27 -13.89
N ASP A 140 -5.29 19.83 -12.71
CA ASP A 140 -3.87 19.68 -12.38
C ASP A 140 -3.21 18.57 -13.23
N LEU A 141 -3.88 17.43 -13.40
CA LEU A 141 -3.39 16.32 -14.24
C LEU A 141 -3.22 16.75 -15.70
N TRP A 142 -4.21 17.47 -16.25
CA TRP A 142 -4.12 18.02 -17.60
C TRP A 142 -2.95 19.01 -17.72
N THR A 143 -2.81 19.92 -16.76
CA THR A 143 -1.78 20.97 -16.79
C THR A 143 -0.37 20.37 -16.69
N SER A 144 -0.21 19.31 -15.90
CA SER A 144 1.09 18.68 -15.65
C SER A 144 1.49 17.66 -16.72
N THR A 145 0.53 16.95 -17.33
CA THR A 145 0.82 15.78 -18.20
C THR A 145 0.16 15.84 -19.58
N ASN A 146 -0.77 16.76 -19.82
CA ASN A 146 -1.68 16.76 -20.98
C ASN A 146 -2.52 15.49 -21.13
N ILE A 147 -2.83 14.81 -20.02
CA ILE A 147 -3.74 13.65 -19.99
C ILE A 147 -5.11 14.12 -19.51
N GLY A 148 -6.13 13.90 -20.34
CA GLY A 148 -7.52 14.26 -20.04
C GLY A 148 -8.34 13.04 -19.63
N ILE A 149 -9.28 13.23 -18.70
CA ILE A 149 -10.15 12.17 -18.18
C ILE A 149 -11.61 12.46 -18.55
N PRO A 150 -12.27 11.61 -19.35
CA PRO A 150 -13.67 11.79 -19.73
C PRO A 150 -14.59 11.97 -18.51
N HIS A 151 -15.58 12.86 -18.58
CA HIS A 151 -16.45 13.15 -17.44
C HIS A 151 -17.29 11.95 -17.00
N LEU A 152 -17.79 11.15 -17.94
CA LEU A 152 -18.70 10.03 -17.68
C LEU A 152 -17.97 8.73 -17.30
N ASP A 153 -16.64 8.72 -17.32
CA ASP A 153 -15.84 7.54 -16.98
C ASP A 153 -15.60 7.49 -15.46
N ILE A 154 -16.46 6.76 -14.77
CA ILE A 154 -16.43 6.63 -13.30
C ILE A 154 -15.14 5.97 -12.83
N GLU A 155 -14.68 4.94 -13.53
CA GLU A 155 -13.47 4.19 -13.14
C GLU A 155 -12.23 5.08 -13.25
N ALA A 156 -12.11 5.83 -14.35
CA ALA A 156 -11.00 6.77 -14.52
C ALA A 156 -11.08 7.93 -13.52
N ASN A 157 -12.28 8.43 -13.20
CA ASN A 157 -12.47 9.46 -12.17
C ASN A 157 -12.02 8.98 -10.79
N ASP A 158 -12.46 7.78 -10.40
CA ASP A 158 -12.11 7.15 -9.14
C ASP A 158 -10.60 6.91 -9.03
N ALA A 159 -9.96 6.45 -10.12
CA ALA A 159 -8.52 6.25 -10.19
C ALA A 159 -7.74 7.56 -9.98
N VAL A 160 -8.20 8.68 -10.55
CA VAL A 160 -7.61 10.00 -10.30
C VAL A 160 -7.74 10.39 -8.83
N ILE A 161 -8.93 10.26 -8.25
CA ILE A 161 -9.15 10.63 -6.85
C ILE A 161 -8.26 9.80 -5.92
N LEU A 162 -8.16 8.49 -6.14
CA LEU A 162 -7.28 7.62 -5.37
C LEU A 162 -5.81 8.02 -5.55
N GLY A 163 -5.37 8.23 -6.79
CA GLY A 163 -3.98 8.59 -7.09
C GLY A 163 -3.54 9.88 -6.40
N TYR A 164 -4.37 10.93 -6.43
CA TYR A 164 -4.09 12.18 -5.75
C TYR A 164 -4.11 12.04 -4.22
N GLN A 165 -5.10 11.35 -3.65
CA GLN A 165 -5.13 11.12 -2.20
C GLN A 165 -3.92 10.33 -1.70
N VAL A 166 -3.48 9.31 -2.46
CA VAL A 166 -2.27 8.55 -2.15
C VAL A 166 -1.04 9.46 -2.25
N ALA A 167 -0.91 10.28 -3.30
CA ALA A 167 0.21 11.21 -3.43
C ALA A 167 0.27 12.23 -2.28
N GLU A 168 -0.87 12.80 -1.90
CA GLU A 168 -0.98 13.71 -0.75
C GLU A 168 -0.62 12.99 0.56
N PHE A 169 -1.14 11.79 0.79
CA PHE A 169 -0.82 10.98 1.96
C PHE A 169 0.67 10.68 2.06
N ILE A 170 1.32 10.25 0.97
CA ILE A 170 2.77 9.97 0.96
C ILE A 170 3.57 11.25 1.25
N GLY A 171 3.11 12.41 0.77
CA GLY A 171 3.68 13.71 1.10
C GLY A 171 3.59 14.04 2.59
N GLU A 172 2.44 13.82 3.21
CA GLU A 172 2.25 14.03 4.65
C GLU A 172 2.99 13.01 5.51
N PHE A 173 3.02 11.76 5.07
CA PHE A 173 3.80 10.70 5.71
C PHE A 173 5.29 11.03 5.72
N LYS A 174 5.84 11.47 4.58
CA LYS A 174 7.24 11.89 4.51
C LYS A 174 7.55 12.99 5.53
N ARG A 175 6.71 14.03 5.61
CA ARG A 175 6.87 15.13 6.58
C ARG A 175 6.81 14.60 8.01
N ALA A 176 5.80 13.79 8.33
CA ALA A 176 5.65 13.20 9.66
C ALA A 176 6.85 12.33 10.06
N ALA A 177 7.38 11.53 9.13
CA ALA A 177 8.54 10.67 9.37
C ALA A 177 9.84 11.47 9.54
N GLU A 178 9.99 12.61 8.86
CA GLU A 178 11.11 13.55 9.06
C GLU A 178 11.03 14.28 10.41
N GLU A 179 9.82 14.54 10.91
CA GLU A 179 9.60 15.21 12.20
C GLU A 179 9.84 14.28 13.40
N LEU A 180 9.47 13.00 13.28
CA LEU A 180 9.50 12.04 14.39
C LEU A 180 10.80 11.25 14.51
N ASN A 181 11.59 11.15 13.43
CA ASN A 181 12.81 10.37 13.40
C ASN A 181 14.04 11.25 13.13
N ALA A 182 15.17 10.93 13.77
CA ALA A 182 16.41 11.71 13.62
C ALA A 182 17.10 11.55 12.25
N GLY A 183 16.66 10.60 11.40
CA GLY A 183 17.26 10.31 10.10
C GLY A 183 16.23 10.33 8.97
N PRO A 184 16.63 10.66 7.73
CA PRO A 184 15.70 10.82 6.61
C PRO A 184 15.00 9.49 6.29
N PRO A 185 13.67 9.50 6.09
CA PRO A 185 12.94 8.30 5.74
C PRO A 185 13.29 7.83 4.32
N ARG A 186 13.40 6.52 4.16
CA ARG A 186 13.64 5.85 2.88
C ARG A 186 12.35 5.18 2.43
N ILE A 187 11.60 5.88 1.61
CA ILE A 187 10.23 5.51 1.24
C ILE A 187 10.23 4.88 -0.15
N VAL A 188 9.67 3.68 -0.26
CA VAL A 188 9.36 3.03 -1.54
C VAL A 188 7.85 2.98 -1.69
N THR A 189 7.34 3.40 -2.84
CA THR A 189 5.95 3.27 -3.23
C THR A 189 5.84 2.36 -4.45
N HIS A 190 5.09 1.27 -4.32
CA HIS A 190 4.92 0.25 -5.36
C HIS A 190 3.46 0.23 -5.81
N PHE A 191 3.19 0.63 -7.06
CA PHE A 191 1.84 0.70 -7.61
C PHE A 191 1.57 -0.49 -8.53
N HIS A 192 0.41 -1.14 -8.35
CA HIS A 192 -0.16 -2.16 -9.24
C HIS A 192 -1.30 -1.59 -10.06
#